data_AF-A0A7R9MTD0-F1
#
_entry.id   AF-A0A7R9MTD0-F1
#
_cell.length_a   1.000
_cell.length_b   1.000
_cell.length_c   1.000
_cell.angle_alpha   90.00
_cell.angle_beta   90.00
_cell.angle_gamma   90.00
#
_symmetry.space_group_name_H-M   'P 1'
#
loop_
_entity.id
_entity.type
_entity.pdbx_description
1 polymer ?
#
loop_
_entity_poly.entity_id
_entity_poly.type
_entity_poly.pdbx_seq_one_letter_code
_entity_poly.pdbx_strand_id
1 'polypeptide(L)' 'MRIDSMLTSGSRSSHSTHMDHMQAAMDPKLTTRVKLDDCGDVLQDAPEAFAYNLLLFCQGLGLFSALPVSRHGSICA' A
#
# COMPACT_ATOMS: atom_id res chain seq x y z
N MET A 1 -7.02 -0.44 -21.43
CA MET A 1 -5.77 -0.47 -20.63
C MET A 1 -6.12 -1.13 -19.30
N ARG A 2 -5.46 -2.22 -18.91
CA ARG A 2 -5.60 -2.80 -17.57
C ARG A 2 -4.49 -2.21 -16.71
N ILE A 3 -4.84 -1.63 -15.57
CA ILE A 3 -3.90 -0.93 -14.70
C ILE A 3 -3.99 -1.56 -13.32
N ASP A 4 -2.91 -2.20 -12.89
CA ASP A 4 -2.76 -2.63 -11.51
C ASP A 4 -2.65 -1.39 -10.61
N SER A 5 -3.48 -1.36 -9.59
CA SER A 5 -3.67 -0.18 -8.73
C SER A 5 -3.55 -0.57 -7.27
N MET A 6 -2.81 0.24 -6.51
CA MET A 6 -2.74 0.13 -5.05
C MET A 6 -3.48 1.30 -4.43
N LEU A 7 -4.58 1.02 -3.71
CA LEU A 7 -5.31 2.00 -2.91
C LEU A 7 -4.78 1.93 -1.48
N THR A 8 -4.34 3.05 -0.93
CA THR A 8 -3.75 3.08 0.42
C THR A 8 -4.41 4.13 1.30
N SER A 9 -4.73 3.74 2.54
CA SER A 9 -5.36 4.63 3.52
C SER A 9 -4.99 4.23 4.95
N GLY A 10 -4.86 5.22 5.84
CA GLY A 10 -4.78 4.98 7.28
C GLY A 10 -6.16 4.62 7.87
N SER A 11 -6.20 3.82 8.92
CA SER A 11 -7.45 3.39 9.56
C SER A 11 -8.24 4.53 10.23
N ARG A 12 -7.55 5.60 10.64
CA ARG A 12 -8.14 6.84 11.17
C ARG A 12 -8.28 7.94 10.12
N SER A 13 -8.00 7.65 8.85
CA SER A 13 -8.15 8.63 7.77
C SER A 13 -9.61 9.06 7.61
N SER A 14 -9.84 10.37 7.49
CA SER A 14 -11.13 10.95 7.12
C SER A 14 -11.65 10.48 5.76
N HIS A 15 -10.80 9.86 4.94
CA HIS A 15 -11.12 9.39 3.61
C HIS A 15 -11.31 7.87 3.52
N SER A 16 -11.29 7.12 4.64
CA SER A 16 -11.44 5.65 4.62
C SER A 16 -12.71 5.20 3.90
N THR A 17 -13.85 5.86 4.13
CA THR A 17 -15.12 5.53 3.48
C THR A 17 -15.08 5.78 1.96
N HIS A 18 -14.48 6.88 1.53
CA HIS A 18 -14.31 7.16 0.10
C HIS A 18 -13.42 6.14 -0.59
N MET A 19 -12.38 5.66 0.09
CA MET A 19 -11.51 4.61 -0.41
C MET A 19 -12.24 3.27 -0.56
N ASP A 20 -13.15 2.94 0.37
CA ASP A 20 -13.99 1.73 0.29
C ASP A 20 -14.93 1.79 -0.93
N HIS A 21 -15.56 2.94 -1.16
CA HIS A 21 -16.36 3.17 -2.37
C HIS A 21 -15.54 3.10 -3.66
N MET A 22 -14.33 3.69 -3.65
CA MET A 22 -13.43 3.62 -4.81
C MET A 22 -13.04 2.18 -5.11
N GLN A 23 -12.66 1.40 -4.10
CA GLN A 23 -12.34 -0.02 -4.27
C GLN A 23 -13.52 -0.82 -4.85
N ALA A 24 -14.75 -0.55 -4.38
CA ALA A 24 -15.95 -1.23 -4.89
C ALA A 24 -16.25 -0.92 -6.36
N ALA A 25 -15.77 0.21 -6.88
CA ALA A 25 -15.91 0.61 -8.28
C ALA A 25 -14.77 0.10 -9.20
N MET A 26 -13.74 -0.54 -8.64
CA MET A 26 -12.57 -1.02 -9.38
C MET A 26 -12.61 -2.54 -9.60
N ASP A 27 -11.82 -3.03 -10.57
CA ASP A 27 -11.66 -4.47 -10.79
C ASP A 27 -10.88 -5.08 -9.61
N PRO A 28 -11.48 -6.00 -8.82
CA PRO A 28 -10.83 -6.58 -7.65
C PRO A 28 -9.61 -7.43 -8.01
N LYS A 29 -9.48 -7.89 -9.26
CA LYS A 29 -8.30 -8.65 -9.72
C LYS A 29 -7.09 -7.76 -9.99
N LEU A 30 -7.30 -6.47 -10.21
CA LEU A 30 -6.27 -5.49 -10.54
C LEU A 30 -6.08 -4.46 -9.41
N THR A 31 -6.81 -4.61 -8.29
CA THR A 31 -6.82 -3.62 -7.21
C THR A 31 -6.33 -4.25 -5.92
N THR A 32 -5.26 -3.70 -5.36
CA THR A 32 -4.73 -4.05 -4.05
C THR A 32 -5.13 -2.97 -3.05
N ARG A 33 -5.81 -3.32 -1.96
CA ARG A 33 -6.13 -2.38 -0.88
C ARG A 33 -5.16 -2.56 0.29
N VAL A 34 -4.50 -1.48 0.68
CA VAL A 34 -3.62 -1.40 1.84
C VAL A 34 -4.27 -0.48 2.86
N LYS A 35 -4.70 -1.04 3.99
CA LYS A 35 -5.19 -0.26 5.13
C LYS A 35 -4.19 -0.40 6.27
N LEU A 36 -3.59 0.71 6.68
CA LEU A 36 -2.63 0.72 7.78
C LEU A 36 -3.32 1.09 9.08
N ASP A 37 -3.07 0.29 10.12
CA ASP A 37 -3.68 0.52 11.43
C ASP A 37 -3.05 1.69 12.16
N ASP A 38 -3.81 2.26 13.09
CA ASP A 38 -3.45 3.40 13.93
C ASP A 38 -2.77 4.58 13.19
N CYS A 39 -3.26 4.86 11.98
CA CYS A 39 -2.68 5.84 11.08
C CYS A 39 -3.77 6.77 10.51
N GLY A 40 -3.52 8.07 10.49
CA GLY A 40 -4.34 9.07 9.78
C GLY A 40 -3.79 9.35 8.39
N ASP A 41 -2.58 9.91 8.33
CA ASP A 41 -1.83 10.12 7.09
C ASP A 41 -0.71 9.07 7.00
N VAL A 42 -0.78 8.22 5.98
CA VAL A 42 0.12 7.10 5.77
C VAL A 42 1.56 7.53 5.54
N LEU A 43 1.78 8.65 4.85
CA LEU A 43 3.12 9.11 4.51
C LEU A 43 3.80 9.80 5.70
N GLN A 44 3.02 10.34 6.64
CA GLN A 44 3.54 10.97 7.85
C GLN A 44 3.68 9.95 8.99
N ASP A 45 2.64 9.15 9.25
CA ASP A 45 2.56 8.30 10.44
C ASP A 45 3.24 6.95 10.23
N ALA A 46 3.25 6.41 9.00
CA ALA A 46 3.71 5.05 8.72
C ALA A 46 4.47 4.91 7.38
N PRO A 47 5.47 5.77 7.09
CA PRO A 47 6.19 5.77 5.82
C PRO A 47 6.92 4.44 5.53
N GLU A 48 7.44 3.78 6.56
CA GLU A 48 8.12 2.48 6.41
C GLU A 48 7.13 1.37 5.99
N ALA A 49 5.97 1.29 6.64
CA ALA A 49 4.94 0.33 6.30
C ALA A 49 4.38 0.60 4.89
N PHE A 50 4.24 1.87 4.51
CA PHE A 50 3.88 2.24 3.14
C PHE A 50 4.91 1.77 2.12
N ALA A 51 6.19 2.11 2.32
CA ALA A 51 7.28 1.76 1.41
C ALA A 51 7.41 0.24 1.24
N TYR A 52 7.26 -0.51 2.33
CA TYR A 52 7.23 -1.97 2.30
C TYR A 52 6.09 -2.52 1.41
N ASN A 53 4.86 -2.03 1.61
CA ASN A 53 3.71 -2.46 0.81
C ASN A 53 3.85 -2.04 -0.66
N LEU A 54 4.41 -0.86 -0.93
CA LEU A 54 4.70 -0.40 -2.28
C LEU A 54 5.72 -1.31 -2.98
N LEU A 55 6.80 -1.68 -2.29
CA LEU A 55 7.80 -2.60 -2.85
C LEU A 55 7.18 -3.96 -3.19
N LEU A 56 6.37 -4.53 -2.28
CA LEU A 56 5.65 -5.78 -2.53
C LEU A 56 4.71 -5.68 -3.72
N PHE A 57 3.97 -4.57 -3.83
CA PHE A 57 3.09 -4.32 -4.97
C PHE A 57 3.90 -4.30 -6.28
N CYS A 58 4.99 -3.54 -6.34
CA CYS A 58 5.85 -3.51 -7.52
C CYS A 58 6.46 -4.89 -7.86
N GLN A 59 6.85 -5.68 -6.86
CA GLN A 59 7.34 -7.04 -7.07
C GLN A 59 6.27 -7.99 -7.61
N GLY A 60 5.01 -7.83 -7.16
CA GLY A 60 3.87 -8.53 -7.76
C GLY A 60 3.68 -8.23 -9.25
N LEU A 61 4.11 -7.04 -9.70
CA LEU A 61 4.13 -6.64 -11.12
C LEU A 61 5.38 -7.10 -11.88
N GLY A 62 6.31 -7.80 -11.23
CA GLY A 62 7.58 -8.22 -11.81
C GLY A 62 8.69 -7.15 -11.80
N LEU A 63 8.49 -6.03 -11.10
CA LEU A 63 9.48 -4.97 -10.93
C LEU A 63 10.30 -5.20 -9.66
N PHE A 64 11.53 -4.69 -9.59
CA PHE A 64 12.37 -4.73 -8.37
C PHE A 64 12.54 -6.12 -7.71
N SER A 65 12.48 -7.20 -8.50
CA SER A 65 12.57 -8.59 -8.00
C SER A 65 13.90 -8.93 -7.32
N ALA A 66 14.95 -8.18 -7.58
CA ALA A 66 16.26 -8.34 -6.94
C ALA A 66 16.38 -7.62 -5.58
N LEU A 67 15.42 -6.76 -5.20
CA LEU A 67 15.47 -6.06 -3.92
C LEU A 67 14.99 -6.99 -2.80
N PRO A 68 15.76 -7.12 -1.71
CA PRO A 68 15.35 -7.92 -0.57
C PRO A 68 14.17 -7.25 0.15
N VAL A 69 13.14 -8.03 0.42
CA VAL A 69 12.03 -7.60 1.28
C VAL A 69 12.42 -7.91 2.73
N SER A 70 13.12 -6.98 3.37
CA SER A 70 13.47 -7.12 4.79
C SER A 70 12.22 -6.89 5.63
N ARG A 71 11.79 -7.92 6.39
CA ARG A 71 10.58 -7.86 7.24
C ARG A 71 10.70 -7.00 8.51
N HIS A 72 11.74 -6.22 8.67
CA HIS A 72 11.99 -5.44 9.88
C HIS A 72 12.55 -4.07 9.49
N GLY A 73 12.07 -3.01 10.14
CA GLY A 73 12.66 -1.66 10.15
C GLY A 73 14.06 -1.62 10.79
N SER A 74 14.93 -2.53 10.36
CA SER A 74 16.35 -2.52 10.62
C SER A 74 17.03 -2.19 9.29
N ILE A 75 16.88 -0.94 8.87
CA ILE A 75 18.00 -0.30 8.20
C ILE A 75 19.02 -0.12 9.33
N CYS A 76 19.96 -1.05 9.43
CA CYS A 76 21.19 -0.80 10.16
C CYS A 76 21.81 0.46 9.56
N ALA A 77 21.73 1.56 10.30
CA ALA A 77 22.55 2.74 10.16
C ALA A 77 23.37 2.86 11.44
#